data_AF-A0A1B8RTA2-F1
#
_entry.id   AF-A0A1B8RTA2-F1
#
_cell.length_a   1.000
_cell.length_b   1.000
_cell.length_c   1.000
_cell.angle_alpha   90.00
_cell.angle_beta   90.00
_cell.angle_gamma   90.00
#
_symmetry.space_group_name_H-M   'P 1'
#
loop_
_entity.id
_entity.type
_entity.pdbx_description
1 polymer ?
#
loop_
_entity_poly.entity_id
_entity_poly.type
_entity_poly.pdbx_seq_one_letter_code
_entity_poly.pdbx_strand_id
1 'polypeptide(L)'
;MYVIKKVNSENFDSSTWDNIEAININNYPWDTTGYMPKTKVQLCYTNEEIRVKFTSCEEKVRIEVKEFNGPSWYDSCVEFFFLPEPEKDKRYFNFEITARGNLLLQLDDKPPVRHCMDYINPNYFEIKADVNDKNINDFDNFKPWTIEYKIPFDFIKAFFPSFEAKSGKIIKGNFTKCGDKTTTPHFGTWADITVPEPAFHVPQFFKEIVFE
;
A
#
# COMPACT_ATOMS: atom_id res chain seq x y z
N MET A 1 -16.14 2.82 -0.08
CA MET A 1 -15.63 4.16 -0.43
C MET A 1 -14.72 4.61 0.69
N TYR A 2 -13.60 5.26 0.35
CA TYR A 2 -12.71 5.92 1.30
C TYR A 2 -12.45 7.35 0.80
N VAL A 3 -12.75 8.36 1.61
CA VAL A 3 -12.51 9.77 1.23
C VAL A 3 -11.18 10.20 1.82
N ILE A 4 -10.28 10.71 0.98
CA ILE A 4 -8.95 11.17 1.40
C ILE A 4 -8.94 12.69 1.47
N LYS A 5 -8.49 13.21 2.61
CA LYS A 5 -8.50 14.66 2.88
C LYS A 5 -7.39 15.38 2.12
N LYS A 6 -7.69 16.60 1.70
CA LYS A 6 -6.65 17.52 1.21
C LYS A 6 -5.91 18.15 2.40
N VAL A 7 -4.59 18.11 2.38
CA VAL A 7 -3.74 18.73 3.39
C VAL A 7 -2.73 19.70 2.77
N ASN A 8 -2.30 20.70 3.54
CA ASN A 8 -1.26 21.62 3.11
C ASN A 8 0.12 20.94 3.18
N SER A 9 0.85 20.91 2.07
CA SER A 9 2.19 20.30 1.99
C SER A 9 3.21 21.00 2.89
N GLU A 10 3.12 22.31 3.09
CA GLU A 10 4.09 23.09 3.88
C GLU A 10 4.06 22.75 5.38
N ASN A 11 2.93 22.23 5.86
CA ASN A 11 2.71 21.88 7.27
C ASN A 11 2.64 20.37 7.49
N PHE A 12 3.08 19.56 6.51
CA PHE A 12 3.00 18.12 6.63
C PHE A 12 4.07 17.60 7.60
N ASP A 13 3.62 17.07 8.73
CA ASP A 13 4.46 16.44 9.75
C ASP A 13 3.78 15.19 10.31
N SER A 14 4.41 14.55 11.31
CA SER A 14 3.88 13.33 11.91
C SER A 14 2.53 13.51 12.59
N SER A 15 2.22 14.72 13.11
CA SER A 15 0.95 15.03 13.77
C SER A 15 -0.20 15.23 12.78
N THR A 16 0.11 15.46 11.50
CA THR A 16 -0.89 15.53 10.43
C THR A 16 -1.74 14.26 10.41
N TRP A 17 -1.11 13.10 10.62
CA TRP A 17 -1.77 11.80 10.67
C TRP A 17 -2.82 11.69 11.78
N ASP A 18 -2.72 12.45 12.87
CA ASP A 18 -3.70 12.40 13.96
C ASP A 18 -5.10 12.88 13.52
N ASN A 19 -5.17 13.65 12.42
CA ASN A 19 -6.40 14.19 11.86
C ASN A 19 -6.87 13.47 10.58
N ILE A 20 -6.13 12.47 10.13
CA ILE A 20 -6.46 11.65 8.96
C ILE A 20 -7.20 10.40 9.43
N GLU A 21 -8.38 10.16 8.87
CA GLU A 21 -9.13 8.95 9.16
C GLU A 21 -8.33 7.71 8.75
N ALA A 22 -8.29 6.71 9.63
CA ALA A 22 -7.68 5.43 9.33
C ALA A 22 -8.76 4.43 8.94
N ILE A 23 -8.51 3.68 7.86
CA ILE A 23 -9.31 2.50 7.52
C ILE A 23 -8.53 1.24 7.89
N ASN A 24 -9.24 0.20 8.29
CA ASN A 24 -8.64 -1.05 8.72
C ASN A 24 -8.65 -2.10 7.61
N ILE A 25 -7.61 -2.92 7.58
CA ILE A 25 -7.53 -4.14 6.77
C ILE A 25 -8.07 -5.28 7.64
N ASN A 26 -9.38 -5.52 7.53
CA ASN A 26 -10.11 -6.42 8.42
C ASN A 26 -10.62 -7.68 7.72
N ASN A 27 -10.48 -7.78 6.40
CA ASN A 27 -10.99 -8.91 5.64
C ASN A 27 -9.84 -9.87 5.35
N TYR A 28 -9.96 -11.12 5.80
CA TYR A 28 -8.99 -12.17 5.53
C TYR A 28 -9.68 -13.33 4.82
N PRO A 29 -10.01 -13.18 3.52
CA PRO A 29 -10.94 -14.07 2.82
C PRO A 29 -10.44 -15.51 2.66
N TRP A 30 -9.13 -15.73 2.83
CA TRP A 30 -8.50 -17.04 2.73
C TRP A 30 -7.87 -17.51 4.04
N ASP A 31 -8.19 -16.84 5.17
CA ASP A 31 -7.65 -17.28 6.47
C ASP A 31 -8.27 -18.61 6.91
N THR A 32 -7.39 -19.49 7.38
CA THR A 32 -7.72 -20.80 7.98
C THR A 32 -7.04 -20.99 9.33
N THR A 33 -6.27 -19.99 9.79
CA THR A 33 -5.41 -20.05 10.97
C THR A 33 -5.95 -19.24 12.13
N GLY A 34 -6.83 -18.28 11.87
CA GLY A 34 -7.29 -17.27 12.83
C GLY A 34 -6.34 -16.09 12.98
N TYR A 35 -5.20 -16.07 12.27
CA TYR A 35 -4.20 -15.02 12.37
C TYR A 35 -4.54 -13.84 11.46
N MET A 36 -5.04 -12.78 12.09
CA MET A 36 -5.47 -11.55 11.43
C MET A 36 -4.74 -10.36 12.06
N PRO A 37 -3.48 -10.08 11.65
CA PRO A 37 -2.72 -8.98 12.23
C PRO A 37 -3.47 -7.66 12.08
N LYS A 38 -3.39 -6.82 13.11
CA LYS A 38 -4.07 -5.53 13.11
C LYS A 38 -3.30 -4.58 12.21
N THR A 39 -3.87 -4.27 11.06
CA THR A 39 -3.27 -3.35 10.10
C THR A 39 -4.28 -2.26 9.74
N LYS A 40 -3.81 -1.01 9.75
CA LYS A 40 -4.57 0.16 9.32
C LYS A 40 -3.77 0.96 8.31
N VAL A 41 -4.50 1.74 7.52
CA VAL A 41 -3.92 2.64 6.52
C VAL A 41 -4.60 4.01 6.56
N GLN A 42 -3.80 5.05 6.38
CA GLN A 42 -4.20 6.46 6.35
C GLN A 42 -3.67 7.09 5.06
N LEU A 43 -4.54 7.80 4.34
CA LEU A 43 -4.22 8.49 3.10
C LEU A 43 -4.70 9.94 3.20
N CYS A 44 -3.88 10.83 2.71
CA CYS A 44 -4.26 12.20 2.39
C CYS A 44 -3.53 12.63 1.13
N TYR A 45 -3.86 13.80 0.60
CA TYR A 45 -3.18 14.30 -0.59
C TYR A 45 -2.93 15.81 -0.48
N THR A 46 -1.92 16.27 -1.21
CA THR A 46 -1.54 17.69 -1.28
C THR A 46 -1.85 18.23 -2.68
N ASN A 47 -1.26 19.36 -3.07
CA ASN A 47 -1.30 19.80 -4.47
C ASN A 47 -0.38 18.97 -5.39
N GLU A 48 0.53 18.16 -4.83
CA GLU A 48 1.63 17.55 -5.58
C GLU A 48 1.67 16.03 -5.47
N GLU A 49 1.05 15.43 -4.45
CA GLU A 49 1.20 13.99 -4.18
C GLU A 49 0.09 13.40 -3.31
N ILE A 50 -0.01 12.07 -3.31
CA ILE A 50 -0.70 11.29 -2.29
C ILE A 50 0.31 10.95 -1.20
N ARG A 51 -0.04 11.11 0.07
CA ARG A 51 0.73 10.60 1.22
C ARG A 51 0.03 9.37 1.76
N VAL A 52 0.81 8.33 2.05
CA VAL A 52 0.32 7.04 2.53
C VAL A 52 1.05 6.66 3.82
N LYS A 53 0.30 6.20 4.82
CA LYS A 53 0.84 5.59 6.04
C LYS A 53 0.14 4.29 6.35
N PHE A 54 0.91 3.24 6.48
CA PHE A 54 0.47 1.98 7.07
C PHE A 54 0.97 1.87 8.51
N THR A 55 0.18 1.22 9.36
CA THR A 55 0.60 0.77 10.69
C THR A 55 0.13 -0.65 10.87
N SER A 56 1.04 -1.56 11.23
CA SER A 56 0.73 -2.98 11.40
C SER A 56 1.30 -3.50 12.72
N CYS A 57 0.59 -4.45 13.31
CA CYS A 57 0.99 -5.17 14.53
C CYS A 57 0.97 -6.66 14.23
N GLU A 58 2.14 -7.30 14.27
CA GLU A 58 2.31 -8.73 13.99
C GLU A 58 2.93 -9.44 15.19
N GLU A 59 2.69 -10.74 15.33
CA GLU A 59 3.34 -11.54 16.37
C GLU A 59 4.86 -11.55 16.19
N LYS A 60 5.30 -11.72 14.93
CA LYS A 60 6.71 -11.71 14.54
C LYS A 60 6.88 -11.07 13.17
N VAL A 61 7.78 -10.09 13.07
CA VAL A 61 8.07 -9.38 11.81
C VAL A 61 9.13 -10.15 11.01
N ARG A 62 9.04 -10.10 9.68
CA ARG A 62 10.05 -10.68 8.75
C ARG A 62 10.54 -9.63 7.75
N ILE A 63 11.86 -9.51 7.54
CA ILE A 63 12.52 -8.50 6.67
C ILE A 63 13.69 -9.04 5.81
N GLU A 64 13.60 -10.27 5.32
CA GLU A 64 14.71 -10.93 4.61
C GLU A 64 14.95 -10.42 3.18
N VAL A 65 13.94 -9.87 2.51
CA VAL A 65 14.03 -9.33 1.15
C VAL A 65 14.83 -8.04 1.19
N LYS A 66 15.90 -7.93 0.40
CA LYS A 66 16.82 -6.78 0.43
C LYS A 66 16.77 -5.93 -0.83
N GLU A 67 16.18 -6.46 -1.90
CA GLU A 67 16.23 -5.93 -3.25
C GLU A 67 15.01 -5.05 -3.56
N PHE A 68 15.24 -3.95 -4.28
CA PHE A 68 14.18 -3.24 -5.00
C PHE A 68 13.60 -4.17 -6.08
N ASN A 69 12.27 -4.17 -6.22
CA ASN A 69 11.52 -5.12 -7.05
C ASN A 69 11.81 -6.60 -6.73
N GLY A 70 12.29 -6.89 -5.51
CA GLY A 70 12.38 -8.25 -4.97
C GLY A 70 11.01 -8.83 -4.59
N PRO A 71 10.95 -10.09 -4.13
CA PRO A 71 9.71 -10.76 -3.77
C PRO A 71 9.16 -10.27 -2.41
N SER A 72 8.70 -9.03 -2.36
CA SER A 72 8.17 -8.31 -1.17
C SER A 72 7.17 -9.14 -0.38
N TRP A 73 6.26 -9.85 -1.06
CA TRP A 73 5.21 -10.66 -0.46
C TRP A 73 5.73 -11.81 0.43
N TYR A 74 7.01 -12.18 0.35
CA TYR A 74 7.60 -13.13 1.29
C TYR A 74 7.79 -12.57 2.70
N ASP A 75 7.96 -11.26 2.84
CA ASP A 75 8.16 -10.57 4.12
C ASP A 75 6.88 -10.03 4.72
N SER A 76 6.96 -9.50 5.95
CA SER A 76 5.92 -8.64 6.49
C SER A 76 5.70 -7.46 5.55
N CYS A 77 4.64 -7.49 4.75
CA CYS A 77 4.44 -6.56 3.64
C CYS A 77 3.05 -5.91 3.68
N VAL A 78 3.02 -4.62 3.36
CA VAL A 78 1.80 -3.84 3.13
C VAL A 78 1.77 -3.36 1.69
N GLU A 79 0.58 -3.35 1.10
CA GLU A 79 0.47 -3.07 -0.33
C GLU A 79 -0.67 -2.08 -0.62
N PHE A 80 -0.44 -1.21 -1.60
CA PHE A 80 -1.44 -0.31 -2.15
C PHE A 80 -1.57 -0.52 -3.65
N PHE A 81 -2.72 -1.03 -4.06
CA PHE A 81 -3.11 -1.15 -5.46
C PHE A 81 -4.04 -0.01 -5.82
N PHE A 82 -3.78 0.70 -6.91
CA PHE A 82 -4.72 1.70 -7.38
C PHE A 82 -4.68 1.95 -8.88
N LEU A 83 -5.88 2.17 -9.40
CA LEU A 83 -6.22 2.49 -10.76
C LEU A 83 -6.55 4.00 -10.82
N PRO A 84 -5.67 4.85 -11.41
CA PRO A 84 -5.83 6.30 -11.39
C PRO A 84 -6.97 6.86 -12.24
N GLU A 85 -7.36 6.16 -13.31
CA GLU A 85 -8.35 6.60 -14.31
C GLU A 85 -9.40 5.51 -14.59
N PRO A 86 -10.25 5.13 -13.59
CA PRO A 86 -11.12 3.94 -13.65
C PRO A 86 -12.01 3.83 -14.88
N GLU A 87 -12.41 4.97 -15.45
CA GLU A 87 -13.30 5.04 -16.61
C GLU A 87 -12.56 5.10 -17.96
N LYS A 88 -11.26 5.38 -17.98
CA LYS A 88 -10.50 5.63 -19.23
C LYS A 88 -9.38 4.63 -19.47
N ASP A 89 -8.73 4.17 -18.42
CA ASP A 89 -7.55 3.32 -18.52
C ASP A 89 -7.64 2.24 -17.45
N LYS A 90 -7.44 0.97 -17.82
CA LYS A 90 -7.55 -0.15 -16.88
C LYS A 90 -6.23 -0.48 -16.20
N ARG A 91 -5.14 0.20 -16.57
CA ARG A 91 -3.86 0.06 -15.90
C ARG A 91 -3.93 0.53 -14.46
N TYR A 92 -3.27 -0.19 -13.56
CA TYR A 92 -3.16 0.13 -12.15
C TYR A 92 -1.73 -0.08 -11.67
N PHE A 93 -1.34 0.66 -10.63
CA PHE A 93 -0.09 0.44 -9.93
C PHE A 93 -0.31 -0.52 -8.76
N ASN A 94 0.71 -1.31 -8.43
CA ASN A 94 0.88 -1.93 -7.12
C ASN A 94 2.18 -1.43 -6.48
N PHE A 95 2.04 -0.87 -5.30
CA PHE A 95 3.13 -0.55 -4.40
C PHE A 95 3.14 -1.60 -3.30
N GLU A 96 4.09 -2.52 -3.33
CA GLU A 96 4.28 -3.51 -2.26
C GLU A 96 5.52 -3.13 -1.46
N ILE A 97 5.35 -2.85 -0.18
CA ILE A 97 6.42 -2.34 0.67
C ILE A 97 6.58 -3.25 1.89
N THR A 98 7.75 -3.85 2.02
CA THR A 98 8.11 -4.66 3.20
C THR A 98 8.24 -3.77 4.45
N ALA A 99 8.18 -4.36 5.64
CA ALA A 99 8.36 -3.65 6.91
C ALA A 99 9.73 -2.94 7.03
N ARG A 100 10.72 -3.36 6.22
CA ARG A 100 12.04 -2.73 6.09
C ARG A 100 12.10 -1.56 5.11
N GLY A 101 11.03 -1.33 4.36
CA GLY A 101 10.93 -0.26 3.36
C GLY A 101 11.35 -0.65 1.94
N ASN A 102 11.58 -1.93 1.65
CA ASN A 102 11.87 -2.36 0.28
C ASN A 102 10.59 -2.38 -0.56
N LEU A 103 10.65 -1.70 -1.70
CA LEU A 103 9.56 -1.52 -2.65
C LEU A 103 9.65 -2.53 -3.79
N LEU A 104 8.54 -3.18 -4.10
CA LEU A 104 8.22 -3.68 -5.43
C LEU A 104 7.16 -2.75 -6.03
N LEU A 105 7.44 -2.27 -7.25
CA LEU A 105 6.57 -1.36 -7.97
C LEU A 105 6.32 -1.90 -9.38
N GLN A 106 5.05 -2.09 -9.72
CA GLN A 106 4.65 -2.52 -11.06
C GLN A 106 3.47 -1.69 -11.58
N LEU A 107 3.30 -1.73 -12.90
CA LEU A 107 2.18 -1.12 -13.63
C LEU A 107 1.58 -2.18 -14.54
N ASP A 108 0.31 -2.55 -14.27
CA ASP A 108 -0.34 -3.69 -14.90
C ASP A 108 -1.70 -3.30 -15.48
N ASP A 109 -2.12 -3.84 -16.63
CA ASP A 109 -3.50 -3.76 -17.13
C ASP A 109 -4.29 -5.07 -16.95
N LYS A 110 -3.64 -6.24 -17.13
CA LYS A 110 -4.19 -7.58 -16.90
C LYS A 110 -3.09 -8.62 -16.63
N PRO A 111 -3.37 -9.68 -15.85
CA PRO A 111 -2.52 -10.88 -15.82
C PRO A 111 -2.37 -11.49 -17.23
N PRO A 112 -1.27 -12.21 -17.54
CA PRO A 112 -0.20 -12.63 -16.61
C PRO A 112 1.05 -11.74 -16.65
N VAL A 113 1.13 -10.78 -17.57
CA VAL A 113 2.35 -9.99 -17.75
C VAL A 113 2.32 -8.83 -16.78
N ARG A 114 3.20 -8.88 -15.78
CA ARG A 114 3.41 -7.79 -14.83
C ARG A 114 4.71 -7.08 -15.14
N HIS A 115 4.68 -5.75 -15.14
CA HIS A 115 5.83 -4.95 -15.54
C HIS A 115 6.46 -4.23 -14.35
N CYS A 116 7.54 -4.80 -13.82
CA CYS A 116 8.37 -4.11 -12.83
C CYS A 116 8.90 -2.79 -13.40
N MET A 117 8.83 -1.73 -12.59
CA MET A 117 9.27 -0.39 -12.97
C MET A 117 10.76 -0.21 -12.63
N ASP A 118 11.62 -1.01 -13.23
CA ASP A 118 13.05 -1.12 -12.87
C ASP A 118 13.86 0.17 -13.10
N TYR A 119 13.36 1.08 -13.93
CA TYR A 119 13.99 2.36 -14.24
C TYR A 119 13.68 3.47 -13.23
N ILE A 120 12.84 3.20 -12.22
CA ILE A 120 12.47 4.17 -11.20
C ILE A 120 13.42 4.07 -10.02
N ASN A 121 13.90 5.23 -9.56
CA ASN A 121 14.63 5.31 -8.30
C ASN A 121 13.63 5.29 -7.12
N PRO A 122 13.63 4.27 -6.23
CA PRO A 122 12.68 4.18 -5.12
C PRO A 122 12.77 5.35 -4.13
N ASN A 123 13.91 6.05 -4.06
CA ASN A 123 14.07 7.24 -3.22
C ASN A 123 13.09 8.37 -3.61
N TYR A 124 12.57 8.34 -4.83
CA TYR A 124 11.56 9.28 -5.31
C TYR A 124 10.27 9.28 -4.48
N PHE A 125 9.96 8.15 -3.83
CA PHE A 125 8.76 7.98 -3.01
C PHE A 125 8.97 8.28 -1.51
N GLU A 126 10.18 8.67 -1.10
CA GLU A 126 10.53 9.01 0.29
C GLU A 126 10.02 7.98 1.34
N ILE A 127 10.26 6.70 1.07
CA ILE A 127 9.81 5.62 1.96
C ILE A 127 10.56 5.71 3.30
N LYS A 128 9.79 5.79 4.39
CA LYS A 128 10.25 5.72 5.76
C LYS A 128 9.71 4.43 6.38
N ALA A 129 10.61 3.66 6.97
CA ALA A 129 10.32 2.40 7.62
C ALA A 129 10.91 2.37 9.02
N ASP A 130 10.14 1.87 10.00
CA ASP A 130 10.61 1.77 11.38
C ASP A 130 11.58 0.58 11.58
N VAL A 131 11.39 -0.50 10.81
CA VAL A 131 12.05 -1.78 11.03
C VAL A 131 13.33 -1.87 10.21
N ASN A 132 14.41 -2.34 10.83
CA ASN A 132 15.68 -2.66 10.19
C ASN A 132 16.42 -3.77 10.97
N ASP A 133 17.57 -4.20 10.44
CA ASP A 133 18.35 -5.31 11.00
C ASP A 133 18.77 -5.10 12.47
N LYS A 134 18.83 -3.85 12.94
CA LYS A 134 19.29 -3.52 14.31
C LYS A 134 18.16 -3.55 15.34
N ASN A 135 16.91 -3.36 14.92
CA ASN A 135 15.78 -3.15 15.83
C ASN A 135 14.57 -4.07 15.55
N ILE A 136 14.66 -5.02 14.63
CA ILE A 136 13.52 -5.90 14.27
C ILE A 136 12.84 -6.55 15.48
N ASN A 137 13.61 -7.05 16.44
CA ASN A 137 13.07 -7.71 17.64
C ASN A 137 12.28 -6.74 18.54
N ASP A 138 12.44 -5.42 18.36
CA ASP A 138 11.68 -4.42 19.10
C ASP A 138 10.23 -4.33 18.63
N PHE A 139 9.87 -4.94 17.49
CA PHE A 139 8.53 -4.91 16.88
C PHE A 139 7.73 -6.22 17.02
N ASP A 140 8.35 -7.27 17.55
CA ASP A 140 7.67 -8.52 17.85
C ASP A 140 6.62 -8.36 18.98
N ASN A 141 5.77 -9.36 19.14
CA ASN A 141 4.68 -9.39 20.13
C ASN A 141 3.67 -8.25 19.94
N PHE A 142 3.24 -8.04 18.68
CA PHE A 142 2.20 -7.10 18.28
C PHE A 142 2.53 -5.63 18.56
N LYS A 143 3.80 -5.27 18.69
CA LYS A 143 4.21 -3.87 18.71
C LYS A 143 4.04 -3.26 17.31
N PRO A 144 3.61 -2.00 17.21
CA PRO A 144 3.32 -1.38 15.93
C PRO A 144 4.61 -1.03 15.18
N TRP A 145 4.66 -1.36 13.90
CA TRP A 145 5.61 -0.80 12.94
C TRP A 145 4.88 -0.01 11.86
N THR A 146 5.57 0.97 11.27
CA THR A 146 4.99 1.84 10.24
C THR A 146 5.79 1.85 8.94
N ILE A 147 5.06 2.11 7.86
CA ILE A 147 5.58 2.47 6.55
C ILE A 147 4.89 3.76 6.13
N GLU A 148 5.67 4.81 5.88
CA GLU A 148 5.20 6.09 5.36
C GLU A 148 5.88 6.40 4.03
N TYR A 149 5.14 6.87 3.04
CA TYR A 149 5.70 7.23 1.74
C TYR A 149 4.80 8.22 1.00
N LYS A 150 5.30 8.75 -0.10
CA LYS A 150 4.57 9.67 -0.99
C LYS A 150 4.49 9.11 -2.40
N ILE A 151 3.42 9.45 -3.11
CA ILE A 151 3.21 9.12 -4.52
C ILE A 151 3.00 10.44 -5.28
N PRO A 152 4.06 10.99 -5.90
CA PRO A 152 3.95 12.25 -6.63
C PRO A 152 2.98 12.15 -7.81
N PHE A 153 2.18 13.19 -8.02
CA PHE A 153 1.24 13.27 -9.14
C PHE A 153 1.95 13.31 -10.48
N ASP A 154 3.14 13.87 -10.57
CA ASP A 154 3.90 13.88 -11.81
C ASP A 154 4.40 12.48 -12.19
N PHE A 155 4.65 11.60 -11.21
CA PHE A 155 4.86 10.17 -11.49
C PHE A 155 3.59 9.53 -12.03
N ILE A 156 2.42 9.78 -11.43
CA ILE A 156 1.15 9.25 -11.97
C ILE A 156 0.92 9.77 -13.40
N LYS A 157 1.12 11.07 -13.64
CA LYS A 157 0.93 11.71 -14.95
C LYS A 157 1.89 11.20 -16.03
N ALA A 158 3.09 10.74 -15.67
CA ALA A 158 4.01 10.14 -16.62
C ALA A 158 3.40 8.90 -17.33
N PHE A 159 2.47 8.21 -16.66
CA PHE A 159 1.77 7.03 -17.21
C PHE A 159 0.30 7.31 -17.56
N PHE A 160 -0.32 8.24 -16.86
CA PHE A 160 -1.70 8.67 -17.02
C PHE A 160 -1.76 10.19 -17.25
N PRO A 161 -1.43 10.70 -18.45
CA PRO A 161 -1.28 12.15 -18.68
C PRO A 161 -2.54 12.98 -18.38
N SER A 162 -3.72 12.36 -18.37
CA SER A 162 -4.98 13.02 -18.01
C SER A 162 -5.26 13.07 -16.51
N PHE A 163 -4.37 12.52 -15.67
CA PHE A 163 -4.58 12.46 -14.23
C PHE A 163 -4.52 13.85 -13.60
N GLU A 164 -5.62 14.20 -12.96
CA GLU A 164 -5.78 15.44 -12.21
C GLU A 164 -6.31 15.13 -10.81
N ALA A 165 -5.53 15.44 -9.78
CA ALA A 165 -5.97 15.40 -8.39
C ALA A 165 -6.76 16.66 -8.06
N LYS A 166 -8.08 16.58 -8.20
CA LYS A 166 -9.04 17.63 -7.83
C LYS A 166 -10.13 17.07 -6.93
N SER A 167 -10.82 17.95 -6.23
CA SER A 167 -12.00 17.58 -5.44
C SER A 167 -13.00 16.78 -6.30
N GLY A 168 -13.47 15.67 -5.75
CA GLY A 168 -14.31 14.69 -6.42
C GLY A 168 -13.60 13.76 -7.40
N LYS A 169 -12.26 13.82 -7.54
CA LYS A 169 -11.51 12.81 -8.31
C LYS A 169 -11.71 11.45 -7.66
N ILE A 170 -12.09 10.47 -8.47
CA ILE A 170 -12.24 9.07 -8.05
C ILE A 170 -11.11 8.25 -8.66
N ILE A 171 -10.39 7.55 -7.81
CA ILE A 171 -9.54 6.41 -8.19
C ILE A 171 -10.15 5.13 -7.60
N LYS A 172 -9.80 3.97 -8.12
CA LYS A 172 -10.21 2.68 -7.52
C LYS A 172 -8.99 1.96 -6.99
N GLY A 173 -9.04 1.41 -5.79
CA GLY A 173 -7.92 0.68 -5.23
C GLY A 173 -8.27 -0.34 -4.18
N ASN A 174 -7.23 -0.98 -3.67
CA ASN A 174 -7.28 -1.85 -2.49
C ASN A 174 -6.01 -1.68 -1.66
N PHE A 175 -6.13 -1.95 -0.37
CA PHE A 175 -5.01 -2.01 0.56
C PHE A 175 -4.93 -3.42 1.11
N THR A 176 -3.73 -3.99 1.16
CA THR A 176 -3.54 -5.38 1.57
C THR A 176 -2.41 -5.50 2.59
N LYS A 177 -2.43 -6.61 3.32
CA LYS A 177 -1.40 -7.03 4.27
C LYS A 177 -1.07 -8.49 3.99
N CYS A 178 0.20 -8.81 3.81
CA CYS A 178 0.59 -10.20 3.57
C CYS A 178 1.96 -10.54 4.19
N GLY A 179 2.33 -11.81 4.05
CA GLY A 179 3.65 -12.32 4.41
C GLY A 179 3.73 -13.83 4.26
N ASP A 180 3.93 -14.29 3.03
CA ASP A 180 3.90 -15.70 2.63
C ASP A 180 4.90 -16.58 3.39
N LYS A 181 6.05 -16.00 3.79
CA LYS A 181 7.12 -16.71 4.52
C LYS A 181 7.26 -16.26 5.97
N THR A 182 6.29 -15.51 6.49
CA THR A 182 6.20 -15.23 7.94
C THR A 182 5.85 -16.52 8.70
N THR A 183 5.95 -16.50 10.03
CA THR A 183 5.62 -17.67 10.87
C THR A 183 4.21 -18.19 10.61
N THR A 184 3.25 -17.27 10.41
CA THR A 184 1.87 -17.60 10.04
C THR A 184 1.49 -16.80 8.80
N PRO A 185 1.52 -17.42 7.61
CA PRO A 185 1.10 -16.76 6.37
C PRO A 185 -0.33 -16.23 6.50
N HIS A 186 -0.56 -15.04 5.97
CA HIS A 186 -1.82 -14.33 6.09
C HIS A 186 -2.02 -13.39 4.91
N PHE A 187 -3.29 -13.10 4.59
CA PHE A 187 -3.67 -12.38 3.39
C PHE A 187 -4.87 -11.48 3.69
N GLY A 188 -4.59 -10.28 4.18
CA GLY A 188 -5.58 -9.29 4.58
C GLY A 188 -5.89 -8.30 3.45
N THR A 189 -7.14 -7.86 3.36
CA THR A 189 -7.61 -6.86 2.39
C THR A 189 -8.55 -5.84 3.05
N TRP A 190 -8.58 -4.63 2.51
CA TRP A 190 -9.60 -3.63 2.85
C TRP A 190 -10.88 -3.80 2.01
N ALA A 191 -10.74 -3.94 0.70
CA ALA A 191 -11.86 -4.29 -0.18
C ALA A 191 -12.07 -5.80 -0.16
N ASP A 192 -13.34 -6.22 -0.11
CA ASP A 192 -13.71 -7.63 -0.12
C ASP A 192 -13.31 -8.25 -1.46
N ILE A 193 -12.57 -9.35 -1.41
CA ILE A 193 -12.20 -10.14 -2.58
C ILE A 193 -12.91 -11.49 -2.47
N THR A 194 -13.57 -11.91 -3.55
CA THR A 194 -14.29 -13.19 -3.60
C THR A 194 -13.78 -14.03 -4.76
N VAL A 195 -12.61 -14.63 -4.59
CA VAL A 195 -12.03 -15.61 -5.52
C VAL A 195 -11.52 -16.83 -4.74
N PRO A 196 -11.43 -18.02 -5.38
CA PRO A 196 -11.14 -19.27 -4.67
C PRO A 196 -9.77 -19.33 -3.99
N GLU A 197 -8.74 -18.79 -4.65
CA GLU A 197 -7.34 -18.84 -4.20
C GLU A 197 -6.82 -17.43 -3.87
N PRO A 198 -5.85 -17.28 -2.94
CA PRO A 198 -5.21 -16.01 -2.63
C PRO A 198 -4.74 -15.25 -3.87
N ALA A 199 -5.37 -14.11 -4.15
CA ALA A 199 -5.02 -13.24 -5.26
C ALA A 199 -5.42 -11.79 -4.99
N PHE A 200 -4.45 -10.88 -4.93
CA PHE A 200 -4.69 -9.44 -4.76
C PHE A 200 -4.85 -8.67 -6.09
N HIS A 201 -4.26 -9.17 -7.18
CA HIS A 201 -4.33 -8.57 -8.52
C HIS A 201 -5.69 -8.79 -9.21
N VAL A 202 -6.77 -8.30 -8.60
CA VAL A 202 -8.15 -8.49 -9.04
C VAL A 202 -8.89 -7.14 -9.08
N PRO A 203 -8.56 -6.27 -10.06
CA PRO A 203 -9.03 -4.87 -10.09
C PRO A 203 -10.56 -4.72 -10.14
N GLN A 204 -11.31 -5.76 -10.51
CA GLN A 204 -12.78 -5.76 -10.43
C GLN A 204 -13.33 -5.63 -9.00
N PHE A 205 -12.54 -5.95 -7.98
CA PHE A 205 -12.90 -5.80 -6.57
C PHE A 205 -12.39 -4.50 -5.94
N PHE A 206 -11.64 -3.67 -6.68
CA PHE A 206 -11.14 -2.39 -6.15
C PHE A 206 -12.31 -1.46 -5.79
N LYS A 207 -12.22 -0.86 -4.60
CA LYS A 207 -13.21 0.09 -4.07
C LYS A 207 -12.78 1.52 -4.36
N GLU A 208 -13.75 2.42 -4.38
CA GLU A 208 -13.52 3.84 -4.66
C GLU A 208 -12.75 4.52 -3.54
N ILE A 209 -11.73 5.30 -3.93
CA ILE A 209 -11.01 6.26 -3.12
C ILE A 209 -11.27 7.64 -3.75
N VAL A 210 -11.84 8.56 -2.96
CA VAL A 210 -12.36 9.85 -3.44
C VAL A 210 -11.54 10.97 -2.83
N PHE A 211 -11.05 11.87 -3.67
CA PHE A 211 -10.32 13.06 -3.25
C PHE A 211 -11.32 14.13 -2.80
N GLU A 212 -11.15 14.68 -1.59
CA GLU A 212 -12.03 15.70 -1.00
C GLU A 212 -12.21 16.96 -1.86
#